data_AF-A0A1C6CWE8-F1
#
_entry.id   AF-A0A1C6CWE8-F1
#
_cell.length_a   1.000
_cell.length_b   1.000
_cell.length_c   1.000
_cell.angle_alpha   90.00
_cell.angle_beta   90.00
_cell.angle_gamma   90.00
#
_symmetry.space_group_name_H-M   'P 1'
#
loop_
_entity.id
_entity.type
_entity.pdbx_description
1 polymer ?
#
loop_
_entity_poly.entity_id
_entity_poly.type
_entity_poly.pdbx_seq_one_letter_code
_entity_poly.pdbx_strand_id
1 'polypeptide(L)'
;MSYEIFSGKALEKLGEKIKSSSSKINIMKDPVCEALKSFCRQSEEFAQAVVQGGSFEECMKAVEKGAGSALSDLDAYKKAVKFYFPTATISFSMTINTEGNNDLSEASSGTSAEKSEEKSSVNMSLDDLLGL
;
A
#
# COMPACT_ATOMS: atom_id res chain seq x y z
N MET A 1 -19.14 -15.29 -1.08
CA MET A 1 -18.75 -16.08 -2.27
C MET A 1 -18.37 -15.21 -3.48
N SER A 2 -18.75 -13.93 -3.56
CA SER A 2 -18.40 -13.05 -4.70
C SER A 2 -16.93 -12.58 -4.70
N TYR A 3 -16.36 -12.33 -3.52
CA TYR A 3 -14.99 -11.81 -3.36
C TYR A 3 -13.92 -12.64 -4.09
N GLU A 4 -13.91 -13.95 -3.88
CA GLU A 4 -12.90 -14.83 -4.47
C GLU A 4 -13.04 -14.95 -6.00
N ILE A 5 -14.24 -14.74 -6.53
CA ILE A 5 -14.51 -14.86 -7.98
C ILE A 5 -13.88 -13.68 -8.72
N PHE A 6 -14.03 -12.45 -8.21
CA PHE A 6 -13.47 -11.27 -8.87
C PHE A 6 -11.96 -11.17 -8.67
N SER A 7 -11.46 -11.44 -7.45
CA SER A 7 -10.02 -11.44 -7.20
C SER A 7 -9.29 -12.49 -8.04
N GLY A 8 -9.82 -13.72 -8.15
CA GLY A 8 -9.23 -14.77 -8.99
C GLY A 8 -9.15 -14.37 -10.47
N LYS A 9 -10.25 -13.89 -11.05
CA LYS A 9 -10.29 -13.45 -12.45
C LYS A 9 -9.38 -12.24 -12.72
N ALA A 10 -9.31 -11.29 -11.78
CA ALA A 10 -8.42 -10.15 -11.90
C ALA A 10 -6.95 -10.58 -11.91
N LEU A 11 -6.58 -11.54 -11.04
CA LEU A 11 -5.23 -12.09 -10.96
C LEU A 11 -4.81 -12.79 -12.27
N GLU A 12 -5.71 -13.58 -12.86
CA GLU A 12 -5.47 -14.22 -14.16
C GLU A 12 -5.25 -13.18 -15.26
N LYS A 13 -6.13 -12.17 -15.35
CA LYS A 13 -6.03 -11.08 -16.34
C LYS A 13 -4.75 -10.27 -16.22
N LEU A 14 -4.31 -9.99 -14.99
CA LEU A 14 -3.04 -9.30 -14.74
C LEU A 14 -1.81 -10.18 -15.00
N GLY A 15 -1.96 -11.51 -14.94
CA GLY A 15 -0.90 -12.49 -15.17
C GLY A 15 -0.60 -12.76 -16.64
N GLU A 16 -1.34 -12.16 -17.56
CA GLU A 16 -1.10 -12.28 -19.00
C GLU A 16 0.29 -11.77 -19.38
N LYS A 17 1.02 -12.56 -20.17
CA LYS A 17 2.37 -12.19 -20.62
C LYS A 17 2.30 -11.04 -21.59
N ILE A 18 2.84 -9.89 -21.19
CA ILE A 18 2.98 -8.74 -22.07
C ILE A 18 4.25 -8.87 -22.92
N LYS A 19 4.14 -8.67 -24.23
CA LYS A 19 5.30 -8.43 -25.11
C LYS A 19 5.37 -6.94 -25.42
N SER A 20 6.37 -6.26 -24.86
CA SER A 20 6.61 -4.84 -25.14
C SER A 20 8.04 -4.63 -25.64
N SER A 21 8.18 -3.77 -26.65
CA SER A 21 9.48 -3.29 -27.14
C SER A 21 10.04 -2.13 -26.29
N SER A 22 9.26 -1.57 -25.36
CA SER A 22 9.73 -0.49 -24.49
C SER A 22 10.58 -1.03 -23.33
N SER A 23 11.82 -0.54 -23.21
CA SER A 23 12.67 -0.82 -22.06
C SER A 23 12.05 -0.39 -20.73
N LYS A 24 11.31 0.72 -20.71
CA LYS A 24 10.63 1.19 -19.49
C LYS A 24 9.58 0.19 -19.03
N ILE A 25 8.67 -0.21 -19.93
CA ILE A 25 7.64 -1.20 -19.61
C ILE A 25 8.26 -2.49 -19.10
N ASN A 26 9.34 -2.97 -19.72
CA ASN A 26 10.00 -4.20 -19.28
C ASN A 26 10.57 -4.12 -17.87
N ILE A 27 10.98 -2.93 -17.40
CA ILE A 27 11.48 -2.72 -16.04
C ILE A 27 10.32 -2.68 -15.03
N MET A 28 9.23 -1.97 -15.33
CA MET A 28 8.16 -1.73 -14.35
C MET A 28 7.00 -2.74 -14.39
N LYS A 29 6.84 -3.55 -15.45
CA LYS A 29 5.66 -4.43 -15.60
C LYS A 29 5.48 -5.39 -14.43
N ASP A 30 6.55 -5.96 -13.92
CA ASP A 30 6.48 -6.98 -12.87
C ASP A 30 6.11 -6.35 -11.50
N PRO A 31 6.78 -5.29 -11.01
CA PRO A 31 6.37 -4.64 -9.77
C PRO A 31 4.97 -4.01 -9.85
N VAL A 32 4.58 -3.44 -11.00
CA VAL A 32 3.21 -2.91 -11.17
C VAL A 32 2.17 -4.02 -11.16
N CYS A 33 2.44 -5.16 -11.79
CA CYS A 33 1.55 -6.33 -11.79
C CYS A 33 1.32 -6.82 -10.35
N GLU A 34 2.40 -7.00 -9.58
CA GLU A 34 2.30 -7.48 -8.20
C GLU A 34 1.56 -6.49 -7.28
N ALA A 35 1.80 -5.18 -7.44
CA ALA A 35 1.05 -4.15 -6.72
C ALA A 35 -0.45 -4.22 -7.04
N LEU A 36 -0.82 -4.30 -8.33
CA LEU A 36 -2.23 -4.42 -8.75
C LEU A 36 -2.89 -5.68 -8.20
N LYS A 37 -2.21 -6.83 -8.23
CA LYS A 37 -2.71 -8.07 -7.61
C LYS A 37 -2.94 -7.90 -6.12
N SER A 38 -2.04 -7.21 -5.42
CA SER A 38 -2.22 -6.90 -3.99
C SER A 38 -3.46 -6.04 -3.76
N PHE A 39 -3.68 -5.01 -4.58
CA PHE A 39 -4.88 -4.15 -4.48
C PHE A 39 -6.17 -4.92 -4.78
N CYS A 40 -6.18 -5.84 -5.74
CA CYS A 40 -7.31 -6.73 -6.02
C CYS A 40 -7.66 -7.67 -4.85
N ARG A 41 -6.71 -7.93 -3.94
CA ARG A 41 -6.93 -8.68 -2.69
C ARG A 41 -7.31 -7.79 -1.51
N GLN A 42 -7.23 -6.47 -1.67
CA GLN A 42 -7.64 -5.50 -0.65
C GLN A 42 -9.05 -4.95 -0.91
N SER A 43 -9.44 -4.83 -2.19
CA SER A 43 -10.74 -4.27 -2.59
C SER A 43 -11.39 -5.11 -3.71
N GLU A 44 -12.59 -5.62 -3.43
CA GLU A 44 -13.43 -6.32 -4.42
C GLU A 44 -13.83 -5.39 -5.57
N GLU A 45 -14.13 -4.12 -5.25
CA GLU A 45 -14.51 -3.10 -6.22
C GLU A 45 -13.37 -2.83 -7.20
N PHE A 46 -12.13 -2.78 -6.70
CA PHE A 46 -10.96 -2.66 -7.55
C PHE A 46 -10.73 -3.92 -8.41
N ALA A 47 -10.85 -5.12 -7.82
CA ALA A 47 -10.74 -6.37 -8.58
C ALA A 47 -11.78 -6.44 -9.71
N GLN A 48 -13.02 -6.04 -9.43
CA GLN A 48 -14.08 -5.95 -10.42
C GLN A 48 -13.74 -4.94 -11.53
N ALA A 49 -13.23 -3.76 -11.17
CA ALA A 49 -12.79 -2.76 -12.14
C ALA A 49 -11.66 -3.27 -13.04
N VAL A 50 -10.73 -4.08 -12.51
CA VAL A 50 -9.68 -4.73 -13.31
C VAL A 50 -10.27 -5.75 -14.28
N VAL A 51 -11.20 -6.60 -13.83
CA VAL A 51 -11.88 -7.59 -14.69
C VAL A 51 -12.61 -6.90 -15.84
N GLN A 52 -13.29 -5.78 -15.58
CA GLN A 52 -14.10 -5.06 -16.57
C GLN A 52 -13.31 -4.06 -17.42
N GLY A 53 -12.16 -3.59 -16.94
CA GLY A 53 -11.34 -2.59 -17.61
C GLY A 53 -10.49 -3.13 -18.77
N GLY A 54 -9.51 -2.34 -19.21
CA GLY A 54 -8.59 -2.73 -20.29
C GLY A 54 -7.65 -3.88 -19.92
N SER A 55 -6.86 -4.32 -20.89
CA SER A 55 -5.79 -5.30 -20.70
C SER A 55 -4.64 -4.75 -19.86
N PHE A 56 -3.82 -5.63 -19.29
CA PHE A 56 -2.62 -5.21 -18.56
C PHE A 56 -1.59 -4.54 -19.50
N GLU A 57 -1.53 -4.94 -20.77
CA GLU A 57 -0.68 -4.27 -21.77
C GLU A 57 -1.10 -2.81 -22.01
N GLU A 58 -2.40 -2.54 -22.16
CA GLU A 58 -2.91 -1.17 -22.31
C GLU A 58 -2.64 -0.33 -21.06
N CYS A 59 -2.79 -0.91 -19.87
CA CYS A 59 -2.41 -0.28 -18.61
C CYS A 59 -0.93 0.14 -18.64
N MET A 60 -0.01 -0.76 -18.99
CA MET A 60 1.42 -0.44 -19.01
C MET A 60 1.79 0.63 -20.04
N LYS A 61 1.13 0.66 -21.20
CA LYS A 61 1.27 1.76 -22.18
C LYS A 61 0.78 3.08 -21.61
N ALA A 62 -0.32 3.09 -20.87
CA ALA A 62 -0.83 4.28 -20.19
C ALA A 62 0.10 4.76 -19.06
N VAL A 63 0.73 3.84 -18.31
CA VAL A 63 1.70 4.16 -17.26
C VAL A 63 2.96 4.80 -17.87
N GLU A 64 3.48 4.24 -18.96
CA GLU A 64 4.65 4.78 -19.67
C GLU A 64 4.36 6.15 -20.28
N LYS A 65 3.12 6.39 -20.71
CA LYS A 65 2.74 7.66 -21.33
C LYS A 65 3.01 8.82 -20.37
N GLY A 66 3.81 9.77 -20.84
CA GLY A 66 4.23 10.93 -20.05
C GLY A 66 5.28 10.63 -18.97
N ALA A 67 5.84 9.42 -18.93
CA ALA A 67 7.06 9.15 -18.18
C ALA A 67 8.25 9.78 -18.93
N GLY A 68 8.91 10.76 -18.31
CA GLY A 68 10.07 11.46 -18.87
C GLY A 68 11.29 10.54 -19.01
N SER A 69 12.44 10.94 -18.46
CA SER A 69 13.61 10.05 -18.38
C SER A 69 13.42 8.93 -17.36
N ALA A 70 12.69 9.20 -16.27
CA ALA A 70 12.43 8.27 -15.18
C ALA A 70 10.96 8.32 -14.73
N LEU A 71 10.52 7.29 -14.00
CA LEU A 71 9.22 7.20 -13.35
C LEU A 71 9.41 6.57 -11.97
N SER A 72 8.86 7.19 -10.92
CA SER A 72 8.84 6.60 -9.58
C SER A 72 7.84 5.45 -9.52
N ASP A 73 8.14 4.41 -8.74
CA ASP A 73 7.22 3.30 -8.46
C ASP A 73 5.84 3.80 -7.99
N LEU A 74 5.82 4.78 -7.08
CA LEU A 74 4.55 5.35 -6.57
C LEU A 74 3.72 5.98 -7.69
N ASP A 75 4.35 6.69 -8.62
CA ASP A 75 3.65 7.29 -9.76
C ASP A 75 3.20 6.22 -10.76
N ALA A 76 4.01 5.18 -10.97
CA ALA A 76 3.64 4.04 -11.79
C ALA A 76 2.39 3.34 -11.23
N TYR A 77 2.36 3.07 -9.92
CA TYR A 77 1.21 2.46 -9.25
C TYR A 77 -0.02 3.38 -9.32
N LYS A 78 0.13 4.68 -9.03
CA LYS A 78 -0.98 5.65 -9.13
C LYS A 78 -1.60 5.68 -10.52
N LYS A 79 -0.78 5.71 -11.57
CA LYS A 79 -1.26 5.68 -12.95
C LYS A 79 -1.96 4.35 -13.27
N ALA A 80 -1.39 3.23 -12.84
CA ALA A 80 -1.96 1.90 -13.08
C ALA A 80 -3.31 1.73 -12.38
N VAL A 81 -3.43 2.16 -11.12
CA VAL A 81 -4.70 2.13 -10.38
C VAL A 81 -5.74 3.02 -11.06
N LYS A 82 -5.37 4.25 -11.45
CA LYS A 82 -6.28 5.18 -12.14
C LYS A 82 -6.72 4.69 -13.52
N PHE A 83 -5.93 3.86 -14.19
CA PHE A 83 -6.31 3.25 -15.47
C PHE A 83 -7.55 2.36 -15.31
N TYR A 84 -7.62 1.58 -14.23
CA TYR A 84 -8.76 0.71 -13.93
C TYR A 84 -9.87 1.41 -13.16
N PHE A 85 -9.49 2.29 -12.23
CA PHE A 85 -10.41 2.94 -11.30
C PHE A 85 -10.04 4.43 -11.17
N PRO A 86 -10.58 5.32 -12.03
CA PRO A 86 -10.13 6.71 -12.14
C PRO A 86 -10.19 7.54 -10.87
N THR A 87 -11.15 7.23 -9.98
CA THR A 87 -11.35 7.94 -8.70
C THR A 87 -10.54 7.34 -7.54
N ALA A 88 -9.87 6.20 -7.75
CA ALA A 88 -9.10 5.56 -6.70
C ALA A 88 -7.81 6.33 -6.39
N THR A 89 -7.41 6.26 -5.12
CA THR A 89 -6.18 6.85 -4.61
C THR A 89 -5.40 5.79 -3.85
N ILE A 90 -4.07 5.94 -3.82
CA ILE A 90 -3.17 5.04 -3.12
C ILE A 90 -2.40 5.87 -2.10
N SER A 91 -2.37 5.40 -0.86
CA SER A 91 -1.55 5.97 0.20
C SER A 91 -0.31 5.10 0.42
N PHE A 92 0.83 5.75 0.59
CA PHE A 92 2.12 5.10 0.81
C PHE A 92 2.81 5.78 1.99
N SER A 93 3.34 4.99 2.93
CA SER A 93 4.09 5.47 4.08
C SER A 93 5.52 4.93 4.01
N MET A 94 6.50 5.80 4.25
CA MET A 94 7.91 5.43 4.30
C MET A 94 8.53 6.02 5.56
N THR A 95 9.20 5.20 6.34
CA THR A 95 9.88 5.61 7.58
C THR A 95 11.31 5.10 7.53
N ILE A 96 12.27 5.98 7.77
CA ILE A 96 13.68 5.61 7.92
C ILE A 96 13.98 5.43 9.41
N ASN A 97 14.63 4.32 9.77
CA ASN A 97 15.13 4.12 11.12
C ASN A 97 16.67 4.11 11.07
N THR A 98 17.27 5.09 11.73
CA THR A 98 18.72 5.29 11.79
C THR A 98 19.32 4.88 13.13
N GLU A 99 18.47 4.62 14.12
CA GLU A 99 18.88 4.16 15.44
C GLU A 99 18.73 2.64 15.44
N GLY A 100 19.70 1.88 15.95
CA GLY A 100 19.69 0.41 15.92
C GLY A 100 18.55 -0.25 16.72
N ASN A 101 17.54 0.50 17.16
CA ASN A 101 16.39 0.02 17.91
C ASN A 101 15.15 -0.01 17.01
N ASN A 102 14.58 -1.21 16.85
CA ASN A 102 13.67 -1.60 15.77
C ASN A 102 12.19 -1.25 16.04
N ASP A 103 11.91 -0.22 16.84
CA ASP A 103 10.54 0.13 17.24
C ASP A 103 9.89 1.07 16.20
N LEU A 104 9.56 0.52 15.03
CA LEU A 104 8.53 1.11 14.17
C LEU A 104 7.17 0.77 14.78
N SER A 105 6.69 1.65 15.66
CA SER A 105 5.42 1.47 16.38
C SER A 105 4.26 1.17 15.44
N GLU A 106 3.49 0.14 15.79
CA GLU A 106 2.32 -0.36 15.08
C GLU A 106 1.27 0.73 14.79
N ALA A 107 0.62 0.57 13.64
CA ALA A 107 -0.44 1.40 13.08
C ALA A 107 -1.45 1.95 14.13
N SER A 108 -1.58 3.27 14.19
CA SER A 108 -2.68 3.95 14.88
C SER A 108 -3.99 3.74 14.12
N SER A 109 -4.76 2.76 14.58
CA SER A 109 -6.22 2.71 14.42
C SER A 109 -6.86 3.87 15.21
N GLY A 110 -7.93 4.44 14.67
CA GLY A 110 -8.66 5.52 15.35
C GLY A 110 -9.59 5.02 16.45
N THR A 111 -9.66 5.74 17.58
CA THR A 111 -10.88 6.08 18.35
C THR A 111 -10.52 7.09 19.46
N SER A 112 -11.42 8.07 19.65
CA SER A 112 -11.39 9.11 20.69
C SER A 112 -11.61 8.60 22.11
N ALA A 113 -11.26 9.46 23.08
CA ALA A 113 -11.69 9.54 24.49
C ALA A 113 -10.72 9.05 25.59
N GLU A 114 -10.08 10.04 26.20
CA GLU A 114 -9.90 10.30 27.65
C GLU A 114 -9.20 9.30 28.60
N LYS A 115 -8.19 9.90 29.27
CA LYS A 115 -7.73 9.74 30.67
C LYS A 115 -6.49 8.87 30.95
N SER A 116 -5.42 9.60 31.24
CA SER A 116 -4.33 9.43 32.22
C SER A 116 -4.26 8.17 33.11
N GLU A 117 -3.01 7.69 33.26
CA GLU A 117 -2.29 7.16 34.46
C GLU A 117 -1.51 5.86 34.12
N GLU A 118 -0.35 5.52 34.69
CA GLU A 118 0.80 6.21 35.30
C GLU A 118 1.84 5.08 35.50
N LYS A 119 3.10 5.32 35.13
CA LYS A 119 4.19 4.38 35.40
C LYS A 119 4.52 4.44 36.89
N SER A 120 4.34 3.30 37.56
CA SER A 120 4.88 2.90 38.88
C SER A 120 5.64 3.99 39.66
N SER A 121 4.90 4.80 40.39
CA SER A 121 5.41 5.69 41.43
C SER A 121 5.72 4.84 42.67
N VAL A 122 7.01 4.79 43.04
CA VAL A 122 7.50 4.15 44.25
C VAL A 122 6.89 4.86 45.46
N ASN A 123 6.04 4.16 46.22
CA ASN A 123 5.50 4.66 47.48
C ASN A 123 6.60 4.67 48.54
N MET A 124 7.32 5.79 48.67
CA MET A 124 8.11 6.11 49.86
C MET A 124 7.17 6.82 50.84
N SER A 125 6.92 6.22 52.00
CA SER A 125 6.11 6.85 53.05
C SER A 125 6.86 8.04 53.65
N LEU A 126 6.12 9.09 54.01
CA LEU A 126 6.65 10.32 54.60
C LEU A 126 7.25 10.11 56.01
N ASP A 127 6.97 8.96 56.63
CA ASP A 127 7.55 8.56 57.93
C ASP A 127 9.07 8.30 57.83
N ASP A 128 9.57 7.80 56.69
CA ASP A 128 11.02 7.56 56.48
C ASP A 128 11.83 8.85 56.31
N LEU A 129 11.17 9.98 56.00
CA LEU A 129 11.84 11.26 55.76
C LEU A 129 12.00 12.10 57.04
N LEU A 130 11.16 11.90 58.05
CA LEU A 130 11.18 12.70 59.27
C LEU A 130 11.88 12.05 60.47
N GLY A 131 12.32 10.79 60.35
CA GLY A 131 13.24 10.15 61.30
C GLY A 131 12.82 10.27 62.78
N LEU A 132 11.51 10.20 63.05
CA LEU A 132 10.93 10.13 64.39
C LEU A 132 10.73 8.68 64.83
#